data_AF-A0A536ME01-F1
#
_entry.id   AF-A0A536ME01-F1
#
_cell.length_a   1.000
_cell.length_b   1.000
_cell.length_c   1.000
_cell.angle_alpha   90.00
_cell.angle_beta   90.00
_cell.angle_gamma   90.00
#
_symmetry.space_group_name_H-M   'P 1'
#
loop_
_entity.id
_entity.type
_entity.pdbx_description
1 polymer ?
#
loop_
_entity_poly.entity_id
_entity_poly.type
_entity_poly.pdbx_seq_one_letter_code
_entity_poly.pdbx_strand_id
1 'polypeptide(L)' 'MAGIGIYFAAAVLLPLLGGVALDRVLHTAPVFVLVGLVVGLVAGGAAVWLKVRELSK' A
#
# COMPACT_ATOMS: atom_id res chain seq x y z
N MET A 1 -9.34 -8.05 15.75
CA MET A 1 -9.08 -6.63 15.37
C MET A 1 -7.65 -6.37 14.87
N ALA A 2 -6.59 -6.94 15.47
CA ALA A 2 -5.20 -6.66 15.08
C ALA A 2 -4.82 -7.04 13.62
N GLY A 3 -5.49 -8.03 13.02
CA GLY A 3 -5.17 -8.49 11.65
C GLY A 3 -5.47 -7.47 10.54
N ILE A 4 -6.44 -6.57 10.75
CA ILE A 4 -6.83 -5.58 9.72
C ILE A 4 -5.76 -4.50 9.58
N GLY A 5 -5.21 -4.04 10.71
CA GLY A 5 -4.15 -3.03 10.71
C GLY A 5 -2.88 -3.53 10.04
N ILE A 6 -2.50 -4.79 10.29
CA ILE A 6 -1.32 -5.41 9.65
C ILE A 6 -1.55 -5.57 8.14
N TYR A 7 -2.75 -5.98 7.73
CA TYR A 7 -3.07 -6.15 6.32
C TYR A 7 -3.06 -4.82 5.55
N PHE A 8 -3.61 -3.76 6.16
CA PHE A 8 -3.56 -2.40 5.61
C PHE A 8 -2.12 -1.87 5.56
N ALA A 9 -1.37 -2.01 6.65
CA ALA A 9 0.02 -1.58 6.72
C ALA A 9 0.86 -2.28 5.64
N ALA A 10 0.69 -3.59 5.46
CA ALA A 10 1.37 -4.33 4.40
C ALA A 10 0.96 -3.83 3.00
N ALA A 11 -0.33 -3.62 2.75
CA ALA A 11 -0.84 -3.14 1.46
C ALA A 11 -0.31 -1.74 1.07
N VAL A 12 -0.03 -0.88 2.06
CA VAL A 12 0.51 0.46 1.84
C VAL A 12 2.04 0.45 1.80
N LEU A 13 2.68 -0.24 2.74
CA LEU A 13 4.14 -0.21 2.91
C LEU A 13 4.88 -0.97 1.80
N LEU A 14 4.34 -2.09 1.30
CA LEU A 14 4.97 -2.85 0.20
C LEU A 14 5.20 -1.99 -1.06
N PRO A 15 4.17 -1.37 -1.66
CA PRO A 15 4.36 -0.56 -2.85
C PRO A 15 5.15 0.72 -2.57
N LEU A 16 5.06 1.29 -1.36
CA LEU A 16 5.85 2.47 -0.99
C LEU A 16 7.35 2.14 -0.91
N LEU A 17 7.71 1.07 -0.19
CA LEU A 17 9.10 0.60 -0.07
C LEU A 17 9.64 0.11 -1.41
N GLY A 18 8.80 -0.56 -2.22
CA GLY A 18 9.13 -0.93 -3.60
C GLY A 18 9.45 0.29 -4.46
N GLY A 19 8.62 1.34 -4.37
CA GLY A 19 8.85 2.62 -5.05
C GLY A 19 10.16 3.28 -4.64
N VAL A 20 10.47 3.32 -3.34
CA VAL A 20 11.73 3.88 -2.82
C VAL A 20 12.93 3.10 -3.33
N ALA A 21 12.88 1.76 -3.26
CA ALA A 21 13.96 0.91 -3.73
C ALA A 21 14.18 1.09 -5.23
N LEU A 22 13.09 1.17 -6.01
CA LEU A 22 13.16 1.33 -7.46
C LEU A 22 13.68 2.71 -7.88
N ASP A 23 13.24 3.78 -7.22
CA ASP A 23 13.78 5.14 -7.44
C ASP A 23 15.29 5.20 -7.10
N ARG A 24 15.73 4.49 -6.05
CA ARG A 24 17.16 4.41 -5.71
C ARG A 24 18.00 3.63 -6.72
N VAL A 25 17.46 2.55 -7.29
CA VAL A 25 18.17 1.75 -8.30
C VAL A 25 18.25 2.49 -9.62
N LEU A 26 17.17 3.14 -10.03
CA LEU A 26 17.06 3.80 -11.34
C LEU A 26 17.58 5.25 -11.36
N HIS A 27 17.99 5.79 -10.20
CA HIS A 27 18.42 7.19 -10.04
C HIS A 27 17.38 8.18 -10.60
N THR A 28 16.11 7.81 -10.55
CA THR A 28 15.01 8.66 -10.98
C THR A 28 14.66 9.65 -9.88
N ALA A 29 14.07 10.78 -10.27
CA ALA A 29 13.29 11.60 -9.35
C ALA A 29 12.25 10.70 -8.62
N PRO A 30 11.69 11.10 -7.46
CA PRO A 30 10.86 10.23 -6.59
C PRO A 30 9.47 9.88 -7.18
N VAL A 31 9.45 9.41 -8.43
CA VAL A 31 8.27 9.13 -9.24
C VAL A 31 7.74 7.75 -8.87
N PHE A 32 8.59 6.74 -8.71
CA PHE A 32 8.13 5.40 -8.32
C PHE A 32 7.62 5.39 -6.87
N VAL A 33 8.17 6.21 -5.98
CA VAL A 33 7.61 6.46 -4.64
C VAL A 33 6.21 7.06 -4.72
N LEU A 34 5.99 8.07 -5.57
CA LEU A 34 4.67 8.69 -5.73
C LEU A 34 3.65 7.70 -6.31
N VAL A 35 4.05 6.92 -7.31
CA VAL A 35 3.20 5.84 -7.85
C VAL A 35 2.91 4.80 -6.77
N GLY A 36 3.93 4.37 -6.03
CA GLY A 36 3.80 3.42 -4.92
C GLY A 36 2.88 3.92 -3.82
N LEU A 37 2.91 5.22 -3.53
CA LEU A 37 2.01 5.87 -2.57
C LEU A 37 0.54 5.82 -3.02
N VAL A 38 0.28 6.21 -4.28
CA VAL A 38 -1.09 6.19 -4.84
C VAL A 38 -1.62 4.75 -4.88
N VAL A 39 -0.81 3.80 -5.36
CA VAL A 39 -1.18 2.38 -5.41
C VAL A 39 -1.41 1.84 -3.99
N GLY A 40 -0.55 2.16 -3.03
CA GLY A 40 -0.67 1.72 -1.64
C GLY A 40 -1.94 2.25 -0.97
N LEU A 41 -2.29 3.52 -1.19
CA LEU A 41 -3.53 4.12 -0.66
C LEU A 41 -4.78 3.45 -1.24
N VAL A 42 -4.82 3.24 -2.55
CA VAL A 42 -5.95 2.58 -3.22
C VAL A 42 -6.08 1.12 -2.77
N ALA A 43 -4.96 0.39 -2.72
CA ALA A 43 -4.92 -1.00 -2.28
C ALA A 43 -5.31 -1.14 -0.80
N GLY A 44 -4.80 -0.26 0.06
CA GLY A 44 -5.16 -0.21 1.48
C GLY A 44 -6.64 0.09 1.70
N GLY A 45 -7.17 1.10 1.01
CA GLY A 45 -8.60 1.43 1.06
C GLY A 45 -9.49 0.27 0.60
N ALA A 46 -9.12 -0.39 -0.50
CA ALA A 46 -9.82 -1.57 -1.00
C ALA A 46 -9.75 -2.75 -0.02
N ALA A 47 -8.59 -2.99 0.61
CA ALA A 47 -8.42 -4.05 1.60
C ALA A 47 -9.28 -3.83 2.84
N VAL A 48 -9.36 -2.59 3.34
CA VAL A 48 -10.24 -2.22 4.45
C VAL A 48 -11.70 -2.43 4.05
N TRP A 49 -12.10 -1.96 2.86
CA TRP A 49 -13.47 -2.12 2.37
C TRP A 49 -13.90 -3.59 2.26
N LEU A 50 -13.06 -4.44 1.69
CA LEU A 50 -13.32 -5.88 1.59
C LEU A 50 -13.44 -6.51 2.98
N LYS A 51 -12.58 -6.13 3.92
CA LYS A 51 -12.60 -6.68 5.27
C LYS A 51 -13.83 -6.22 6.07
N VAL A 52 -14.23 -4.95 5.93
CA VAL A 52 -15.46 -4.42 6.55
C VAL A 52 -16.70 -5.12 5.97
N ARG A 53 -16.73 -5.35 4.65
CA ARG A 53 -17.83 -6.09 4.01
C ARG A 53 -17.89 -7.55 4.46
N GLU A 54 -16.75 -8.20 4.65
CA GLU A 54 -16.66 -9.57 5.15
C GLU A 54 -17.21 -9.68 6.58
N LEU A 55 -16.94 -8.68 7.44
CA LEU A 55 -17.43 -8.64 8.82
C LEU A 55 -18.91 -8.22 8.96
N SER A 56 -19.50 -7.61 7.92
CA SER A 56 -20.91 -7.20 7.92
C SER A 56 -21.87 -8.29 7.42
N LYS A 57 -21.34 -9.47 7.09
CA LYS A 57 -22.11 -10.67 6.74
C LYS A 57 -22.24 -11.57 7.96
#